data_AF-A0AA97II99-F1
#
_entry.id   AF-A0AA97II99-F1
#
_cell.length_a   1.000
_cell.length_b   1.000
_cell.length_c   1.000
_cell.angle_alpha   90.00
_cell.angle_beta   90.00
_cell.angle_gamma   90.00
#
_symmetry.space_group_name_H-M   'P 1'
#
loop_
_entity.id
_entity.type
_entity.pdbx_description
1 polymer ?
#
loop_
_entity_poly.entity_id
_entity_poly.type
_entity_poly.pdbx_seq_one_letter_code
_entity_poly.pdbx_strand_id
1 'polypeptide(L)'
;MSEYQYYELVAVDRQLSKEEMGYLRGISSRAQISSTRFCNTYNYGDLKADPRQLLSRFFDAYVYVSNFGCKVFAIKIPKNLMDESLLLRYLVNDTCNHTGVAGHWIIEFAYENEDGYDDDWDEGDGWMGSLLNIRSELMHGDYRSLYLAWLSQLDWLEPDSLSPAIPPGIDDLSASQNALCDFLKLDAQRVVASARVKPDYISVQPEALVERYVALLSEATAKTQLKALLLDETGTVRREQFATLVDQAQEVPSSSSVTVGQLLDSAEASRKKAHIKAMEQKLRQQ
;
A
#
# COMPACT_ATOMS: atom_id res chain seq x y z
N MET A 1 1.91 17.82 26.76
CA MET A 1 2.18 16.37 26.71
C MET A 1 3.64 16.15 26.38
N SER A 2 4.23 15.04 26.81
CA SER A 2 5.59 14.65 26.41
C SER A 2 5.60 14.16 24.97
N GLU A 3 6.70 14.38 24.25
CA GLU A 3 6.94 13.84 22.91
C GLU A 3 6.82 12.32 22.91
N TYR A 4 6.24 11.75 21.86
CA TYR A 4 6.19 10.32 21.61
C TYR A 4 6.42 10.03 20.12
N GLN A 5 7.40 9.18 19.83
CA GLN A 5 7.72 8.73 18.48
C GLN A 5 8.04 7.24 18.47
N TYR A 6 7.25 6.45 17.75
CA TYR A 6 7.42 5.01 17.55
C TYR A 6 8.06 4.74 16.19
N TYR A 7 9.06 3.86 16.18
CA TYR A 7 9.68 3.35 14.96
C TYR A 7 9.74 1.82 15.00
N GLU A 8 9.27 1.17 13.94
CA GLU A 8 9.44 -0.25 13.70
C GLU A 8 9.92 -0.50 12.28
N LEU A 9 10.98 -1.28 12.10
CA LEU A 9 11.51 -1.70 10.80
C LEU A 9 11.63 -3.22 10.77
N VAL A 10 11.28 -3.85 9.65
CA VAL A 10 11.33 -5.31 9.49
C VAL A 10 12.07 -5.73 8.24
N ALA A 11 12.86 -6.81 8.36
CA ALA A 11 13.57 -7.44 7.26
C ALA A 11 12.88 -8.77 6.95
N VAL A 12 12.41 -8.89 5.70
CA VAL A 12 11.60 -10.00 5.18
C VAL A 12 12.44 -10.86 4.25
N ASP A 13 13.16 -10.23 3.32
CA ASP A 13 13.86 -10.96 2.26
C ASP A 13 15.17 -11.59 2.75
N ARG A 14 15.82 -10.95 3.73
CA ARG A 14 17.08 -11.42 4.30
C ARG A 14 17.20 -11.06 5.77
N GLN A 15 17.63 -12.02 6.58
CA GLN A 15 17.99 -11.76 7.97
C GLN A 15 19.24 -10.88 8.09
N LEU A 16 19.25 -9.99 9.08
CA LEU A 16 20.38 -9.16 9.44
C LEU A 16 21.53 -10.00 10.02
N SER A 17 22.75 -9.68 9.60
CA SER A 17 23.96 -10.27 10.17
C SER A 17 24.24 -9.72 11.57
N LYS A 18 25.17 -10.35 12.29
CA LYS A 18 25.60 -9.87 13.61
C LYS A 18 26.27 -8.50 13.54
N GLU A 19 27.04 -8.27 12.48
CA GLU A 19 27.72 -7.00 12.20
C GLU A 19 26.69 -5.89 11.92
N GLU A 20 25.65 -6.19 11.13
CA GLU A 20 24.58 -5.25 10.80
C GLU A 20 23.75 -4.88 12.04
N MET A 21 23.39 -5.87 12.87
CA MET A 21 22.76 -5.61 14.17
C MET A 21 23.67 -4.79 15.11
N GLY A 22 24.98 -5.02 15.07
CA GLY A 22 25.98 -4.23 15.80
C GLY A 22 26.00 -2.77 15.36
N TYR A 23 25.94 -2.52 14.04
CA TYR A 23 25.83 -1.18 13.46
C TYR A 23 24.55 -0.47 13.92
N LEU A 24 23.40 -1.14 13.89
CA LEU A 24 22.11 -0.58 14.31
C LEU A 24 22.07 -0.23 15.80
N ARG A 25 22.73 -1.03 16.67
CA ARG A 25 22.89 -0.70 18.10
C ARG A 25 23.71 0.57 18.33
N GLY A 26 24.61 0.90 17.41
CA GLY A 26 25.33 2.17 17.41
C GLY A 26 24.44 3.38 17.12
N ILE A 27 23.37 3.19 16.34
CA ILE A 27 22.38 4.23 16.01
C ILE A 27 21.38 4.41 17.16
N SER A 28 20.84 3.30 17.67
CA SER A 28 19.91 3.32 18.79
C SER A 28 20.24 2.23 19.80
N SER A 29 20.83 2.64 20.92
CA SER A 29 21.24 1.73 21.99
C SER A 29 20.06 1.17 22.79
N ARG A 30 18.90 1.83 22.77
CA ARG A 30 17.68 1.42 23.48
C ARG A 30 16.72 0.61 22.61
N ALA A 31 16.98 0.53 21.31
CA ALA A 31 16.13 -0.22 20.39
C ALA A 31 16.16 -1.72 20.69
N GLN A 32 15.00 -2.35 20.56
CA GLN A 32 14.89 -3.80 20.46
C GLN A 32 15.31 -4.21 19.06
N ILE A 33 16.42 -4.95 18.95
CA ILE A 33 17.02 -5.35 17.67
C ILE A 33 17.17 -6.87 17.63
N SER A 34 16.62 -7.47 16.59
CA SER A 34 16.73 -8.89 16.24
C SER A 34 17.22 -9.05 14.80
N SER A 35 17.35 -10.29 14.33
CA SER A 35 17.74 -10.58 12.95
C SER A 35 16.70 -10.16 11.90
N THR A 36 15.47 -9.83 12.30
CA THR A 36 14.38 -9.46 11.39
C THR A 36 13.62 -8.19 11.78
N ARG A 37 13.95 -7.57 12.92
CA ARG A 37 13.20 -6.43 13.45
C ARG A 37 14.11 -5.45 14.18
N PHE A 38 13.86 -4.16 13.96
CA PHE A 38 14.31 -3.05 14.80
C PHE A 38 13.06 -2.33 15.31
N CYS A 39 12.97 -2.06 16.61
CA CYS A 39 11.84 -1.35 17.19
C CYS A 39 12.32 -0.42 18.30
N ASN A 40 11.84 0.81 18.33
CA ASN A 40 12.11 1.74 19.43
C ASN A 40 11.05 2.81 19.58
N THR A 41 10.89 3.27 20.82
CA THR A 41 10.05 4.42 21.17
C THR A 41 10.91 5.52 21.77
N TYR A 42 10.72 6.75 21.30
CA TYR A 42 11.39 7.94 21.81
C TYR A 42 10.40 8.82 22.54
N ASN A 43 10.71 9.17 23.79
CA ASN A 43 9.94 10.13 24.60
C ASN A 43 10.63 11.50 24.73
N TYR A 44 11.78 11.65 24.06
CA TYR A 44 12.57 12.88 23.95
C TYR A 44 13.57 12.70 22.80
N GLY A 45 13.56 13.64 21.86
CA GLY A 45 14.37 13.56 20.65
C GLY A 45 13.92 12.45 19.70
N ASP A 46 14.80 12.07 18.78
CA ASP A 46 14.43 11.28 17.60
C ASP A 46 15.50 10.24 17.22
N LEU A 47 15.13 9.29 16.35
CA LEU A 47 16.01 8.36 15.67
C LEU A 47 17.18 9.11 15.04
N LYS A 48 18.41 8.68 15.34
CA LYS A 48 19.65 9.31 14.85
C LYS A 48 20.07 8.83 13.47
N ALA A 49 19.09 8.46 12.65
CA ALA A 49 19.26 7.99 11.28
C ALA A 49 17.98 8.28 10.50
N ASP A 50 18.12 8.42 9.18
CA ASP A 50 16.99 8.49 8.26
C ASP A 50 16.39 7.07 8.09
N PRO A 51 15.10 6.85 8.43
CA PRO A 51 14.42 5.58 8.24
C PRO A 51 14.52 5.06 6.80
N ARG A 52 14.51 5.93 5.79
CA ARG A 52 14.60 5.55 4.38
C ARG A 52 15.95 4.96 4.02
N GLN A 53 17.02 5.45 4.64
CA GLN A 53 18.37 4.88 4.47
C GLN A 53 18.49 3.52 5.13
N LEU A 54 17.89 3.35 6.31
CA LEU A 54 17.85 2.04 6.98
C LEU A 54 17.01 1.05 6.18
N LEU A 55 15.88 1.49 5.64
CA LEU A 55 15.04 0.71 4.73
C LEU A 55 15.82 0.30 3.49
N SER A 56 16.47 1.24 2.79
CA SER A 56 17.26 0.91 1.61
C SER A 56 18.35 -0.14 1.88
N ARG A 57 19.00 -0.09 3.04
CA ARG A 57 20.21 -0.88 3.31
C ARG A 57 19.93 -2.22 4.01
N PHE A 58 18.94 -2.27 4.90
CA PHE A 58 18.80 -3.37 5.86
C PHE A 58 17.39 -3.97 5.91
N PHE A 59 16.35 -3.18 5.65
CA PHE A 59 14.96 -3.57 5.94
C PHE A 59 14.08 -3.54 4.70
N ASP A 60 12.87 -4.08 4.78
CA ASP A 60 11.94 -4.17 3.66
C ASP A 60 10.63 -3.43 3.91
N ALA A 61 10.33 -3.10 5.16
CA ALA A 61 9.27 -2.17 5.53
C ALA A 61 9.62 -1.37 6.80
N TYR A 62 9.04 -0.18 6.96
CA TYR A 62 9.01 0.54 8.23
C TYR A 62 7.65 1.16 8.55
N VAL A 63 7.36 1.29 9.84
CA VAL A 63 6.26 2.07 10.41
C VAL A 63 6.83 3.14 11.32
N TYR A 64 6.28 4.34 11.22
CA TYR A 64 6.49 5.47 12.11
C TYR A 64 5.15 6.00 12.57
N VAL A 65 5.03 6.29 13.87
CA VAL A 65 3.85 6.94 14.46
C VAL A 65 4.30 7.94 15.52
N SER A 66 3.71 9.14 15.52
CA SER A 66 3.94 10.15 16.55
C SER A 66 2.63 10.66 17.17
N ASN A 67 2.72 11.15 18.41
CA ASN A 67 1.59 11.79 19.08
C ASN A 67 1.29 13.24 18.61
N PHE A 68 2.08 13.73 17.65
CA PHE A 68 1.82 15.01 16.96
C PHE A 68 1.08 14.80 15.64
N GLY A 69 0.50 13.61 15.44
CA GLY A 69 -0.42 13.34 14.33
C GLY A 69 0.24 12.87 13.04
N CYS A 70 1.52 12.45 13.07
CA CYS A 70 2.19 11.91 11.88
C CYS A 70 2.25 10.38 11.93
N LYS A 71 1.87 9.75 10.82
CA LYS A 71 2.01 8.30 10.60
C LYS A 71 2.63 8.05 9.23
N VAL A 72 3.62 7.17 9.16
CA VAL A 72 4.22 6.75 7.89
C VAL A 72 4.41 5.24 7.87
N PHE A 73 3.91 4.59 6.83
CA PHE A 73 4.22 3.21 6.50
C PHE A 73 4.96 3.21 5.17
N ALA A 74 6.16 2.64 5.13
CA ALA A 74 6.92 2.53 3.89
C ALA A 74 7.35 1.10 3.62
N ILE A 75 7.45 0.76 2.34
CA ILE A 75 7.84 -0.56 1.87
C ILE A 75 8.86 -0.45 0.74
N LYS A 76 9.77 -1.42 0.69
CA LYS A 76 10.79 -1.55 -0.36
C LYS A 76 10.40 -2.66 -1.34
N ILE A 77 10.25 -2.30 -2.61
CA ILE A 77 9.87 -3.22 -3.70
C ILE A 77 10.94 -3.18 -4.81
N PRO A 78 11.38 -4.32 -5.36
CA PRO A 78 12.27 -4.36 -6.52
C PRO A 78 11.71 -3.61 -7.75
N LYS A 79 12.54 -2.83 -8.44
CA LYS A 79 12.10 -2.03 -9.61
C LYS A 79 11.65 -2.88 -10.80
N ASN A 80 12.21 -4.07 -10.99
CA ASN A 80 11.78 -4.97 -12.06
C ASN A 80 10.35 -5.48 -11.88
N LEU A 81 9.80 -5.35 -10.68
CA LEU A 81 8.45 -5.77 -10.36
C LEU A 81 7.41 -4.67 -10.54
N MET A 82 7.81 -3.40 -10.66
CA MET A 82 6.88 -2.29 -10.72
C MET A 82 7.43 -1.13 -11.55
N ASP A 83 6.71 -0.74 -12.59
CA ASP A 83 7.06 0.41 -13.41
C ASP A 83 6.75 1.73 -12.69
N GLU A 84 7.63 2.71 -12.85
CA GLU A 84 7.42 4.06 -12.33
C GLU A 84 6.18 4.72 -12.94
N SER A 85 5.89 4.43 -14.21
CA SER A 85 4.70 4.95 -14.88
C SER A 85 3.39 4.47 -14.24
N LEU A 86 3.40 3.35 -13.51
CA LEU A 86 2.28 2.86 -12.73
C LEU A 86 2.17 3.61 -11.40
N LEU A 87 3.29 3.79 -10.70
CA LEU A 87 3.35 4.51 -9.42
C LEU A 87 2.84 5.94 -9.54
N LEU A 88 3.30 6.65 -10.59
CA LEU A 88 2.90 8.02 -10.90
C LEU A 88 1.39 8.19 -11.18
N ARG A 89 0.64 7.10 -11.41
CA ARG A 89 -0.82 7.17 -11.55
C ARG A 89 -1.51 7.43 -10.22
N TYR A 90 -0.93 6.93 -9.12
CA TYR A 90 -1.57 6.93 -7.80
C TYR A 90 -0.89 7.89 -6.83
N LEU A 91 0.42 8.05 -6.94
CA LEU A 91 1.27 8.77 -5.99
C LEU A 91 1.57 10.17 -6.53
N VAL A 92 0.69 11.12 -6.22
CA VAL A 92 0.66 12.45 -6.85
C VAL A 92 1.01 13.60 -5.92
N ASN A 93 1.19 13.33 -4.62
CA ASN A 93 1.55 14.35 -3.63
C ASN A 93 2.47 13.78 -2.53
N ASP A 94 2.84 14.62 -1.57
CA ASP A 94 3.79 14.25 -0.51
C ASP A 94 3.20 13.29 0.55
N THR A 95 1.88 13.15 0.63
CA THR A 95 1.24 12.24 1.60
C THR A 95 1.32 10.78 1.15
N CYS A 96 1.49 10.49 -0.14
CA CYS A 96 1.81 9.16 -0.63
C CYS A 96 2.76 9.27 -1.83
N ASN A 97 4.01 8.88 -1.66
CA ASN A 97 5.07 9.13 -2.63
C ASN A 97 5.94 7.88 -2.85
N HIS A 98 6.74 7.89 -3.91
CA HIS A 98 7.77 6.88 -4.16
C HIS A 98 9.15 7.51 -4.33
N THR A 99 10.19 6.77 -3.95
CA THR A 99 11.59 7.16 -4.19
C THR A 99 12.36 5.97 -4.75
N GLY A 100 13.14 6.21 -5.81
CA GLY A 100 14.02 5.18 -6.38
C GLY A 100 15.33 5.07 -5.63
N VAL A 101 15.68 3.88 -5.13
CA VAL A 101 16.96 3.63 -4.45
C VAL A 101 17.53 2.27 -4.85
N ALA A 102 18.75 2.25 -5.40
CA ALA A 102 19.56 1.04 -5.64
C ALA A 102 18.77 -0.20 -6.13
N GLY A 103 18.15 -0.11 -7.31
CA GLY A 103 17.37 -1.22 -7.89
C GLY A 103 16.00 -1.48 -7.26
N HIS A 104 15.58 -0.65 -6.30
CA HIS A 104 14.29 -0.73 -5.62
C HIS A 104 13.51 0.59 -5.70
N TRP A 105 12.20 0.50 -5.48
CA TRP A 105 11.30 1.57 -5.09
C TRP A 105 11.08 1.51 -3.58
N ILE A 106 11.12 2.66 -2.92
CA ILE A 106 10.54 2.87 -1.61
C ILE A 106 9.19 3.55 -1.86
N ILE A 107 8.09 2.93 -1.43
CA ILE A 107 6.74 3.48 -1.52
C ILE A 107 6.30 3.84 -0.11
N GLU A 108 5.83 5.06 0.08
CA GLU A 108 5.43 5.60 1.38
C GLU A 108 3.94 5.95 1.37
N PHE A 109 3.26 5.51 2.42
CA PHE A 109 1.88 5.81 2.75
C PHE A 109 1.90 6.64 4.04
N ALA A 110 1.53 7.92 3.96
CA ALA A 110 1.60 8.83 5.09
C ALA A 110 0.25 9.47 5.38
N TYR A 111 0.03 9.73 6.66
CA TYR A 111 -1.04 10.56 7.17
C TYR A 111 -0.43 11.60 8.11
N GLU A 112 -0.86 12.84 7.96
CA GLU A 112 -0.48 13.95 8.82
C GLU A 112 -1.75 14.69 9.24
N ASN A 113 -1.94 14.85 10.54
CA ASN A 113 -3.01 15.67 11.09
C ASN A 113 -2.57 17.14 11.09
N GLU A 114 -3.28 17.99 10.33
CA GLU A 114 -2.99 19.43 10.23
C GLU A 114 -3.04 20.16 11.57
N ASP A 115 -3.89 19.70 12.50
CA ASP A 115 -4.04 20.31 13.81
C ASP A 115 -2.90 19.94 14.79
N GLY A 116 -2.00 19.03 14.38
CA GLY A 116 -0.77 18.66 15.11
C GLY A 116 -0.98 17.97 16.46
N TYR A 117 -2.23 17.66 16.81
CA TYR A 117 -2.60 16.97 18.04
C TYR A 117 -3.70 15.94 17.75
N ASP A 118 -3.42 14.70 18.10
CA ASP A 118 -4.38 13.59 18.05
C ASP A 118 -4.59 13.10 19.49
N ASP A 119 -5.70 13.48 20.13
CA ASP A 119 -6.01 13.09 21.53
C ASP A 119 -6.26 11.57 21.65
N ASP A 120 -6.61 10.90 20.54
CA ASP A 120 -6.80 9.45 20.41
C ASP A 120 -5.67 8.81 19.56
N TRP A 121 -4.45 9.34 19.70
CA TRP A 121 -3.29 8.86 18.95
C TRP A 121 -2.94 7.40 19.31
N ASP A 122 -2.40 6.69 18.32
CA ASP A 122 -2.09 5.26 18.41
C ASP A 122 -0.63 5.06 18.83
N GLU A 123 -0.35 4.15 19.76
CA GLU A 123 1.01 3.84 20.22
C GLU A 123 1.91 3.17 19.16
N GLY A 124 1.38 2.85 17.98
CA GLY A 124 2.17 2.35 16.86
C GLY A 124 2.31 0.82 16.84
N ASP A 125 2.16 0.14 17.97
CA ASP A 125 2.31 -1.31 18.05
C ASP A 125 1.20 -2.05 17.28
N GLY A 126 1.58 -3.12 16.57
CA GLY A 126 0.66 -3.92 15.77
C GLY A 126 0.43 -3.43 14.33
N TRP A 127 0.74 -2.17 14.01
CA TRP A 127 0.60 -1.65 12.64
C TRP A 127 1.46 -2.41 11.64
N MET A 128 2.73 -2.69 11.97
CA MET A 128 3.62 -3.43 11.07
C MET A 128 3.04 -4.79 10.71
N GLY A 129 2.58 -5.57 11.69
CA GLY A 129 1.97 -6.88 11.44
C GLY A 129 0.71 -6.80 10.58
N SER A 130 -0.08 -5.74 10.75
CA SER A 130 -1.33 -5.51 10.01
C SER A 130 -1.09 -5.04 8.57
N LEU A 131 -0.03 -4.25 8.33
CA LEU A 131 0.24 -3.61 7.04
C LEU A 131 1.22 -4.39 6.17
N LEU A 132 2.08 -5.25 6.75
CA LEU A 132 3.20 -5.87 6.02
C LEU A 132 2.78 -6.64 4.77
N ASN A 133 1.58 -7.25 4.75
CA ASN A 133 1.09 -8.00 3.59
C ASN A 133 0.87 -7.12 2.34
N ILE A 134 0.70 -5.81 2.49
CA ILE A 134 0.59 -4.86 1.37
C ILE A 134 1.81 -4.97 0.45
N ARG A 135 3.00 -5.22 1.01
CA ARG A 135 4.21 -5.43 0.22
C ARG A 135 4.06 -6.64 -0.70
N SER A 136 3.57 -7.77 -0.18
CA SER A 136 3.35 -8.98 -0.97
C SER A 136 2.26 -8.76 -2.02
N GLU A 137 1.14 -8.15 -1.65
CA GLU A 137 0.04 -7.81 -2.57
C GLU A 137 0.55 -6.96 -3.75
N LEU A 138 1.29 -5.90 -3.44
CA LEU A 138 1.93 -5.06 -4.45
C LEU A 138 3.01 -5.80 -5.22
N MET A 139 3.68 -6.79 -4.64
CA MET A 139 4.63 -7.67 -5.34
C MET A 139 3.95 -8.65 -6.30
N HIS A 140 2.66 -8.92 -6.12
CA HIS A 140 1.86 -9.84 -6.96
C HIS A 140 0.91 -9.12 -7.93
N GLY A 141 0.95 -7.79 -7.97
CA GLY A 141 0.16 -7.00 -8.91
C GLY A 141 -1.21 -6.55 -8.38
N ASP A 142 -1.48 -6.74 -7.09
CA ASP A 142 -2.63 -6.13 -6.44
C ASP A 142 -2.31 -4.69 -6.07
N TYR A 143 -2.81 -3.75 -6.88
CA TYR A 143 -2.57 -2.31 -6.74
C TYR A 143 -3.65 -1.59 -5.94
N ARG A 144 -4.56 -2.31 -5.28
CA ARG A 144 -5.64 -1.69 -4.48
C ARG A 144 -5.09 -0.77 -3.41
N SER A 145 -3.99 -1.12 -2.74
CA SER A 145 -3.35 -0.26 -1.74
C SER A 145 -2.88 1.09 -2.31
N LEU A 146 -2.36 1.14 -3.54
CA LEU A 146 -2.02 2.40 -4.22
C LEU A 146 -3.28 3.22 -4.53
N TYR A 147 -4.37 2.56 -4.95
CA TYR A 147 -5.63 3.25 -5.19
C TYR A 147 -6.28 3.77 -3.90
N LEU A 148 -6.22 3.02 -2.80
CA LEU A 148 -6.68 3.48 -1.48
C LEU A 148 -5.88 4.68 -1.00
N ALA A 149 -4.57 4.69 -1.22
CA ALA A 149 -3.70 5.83 -0.98
C ALA A 149 -4.09 7.04 -1.84
N TRP A 150 -4.41 6.83 -3.12
CA TRP A 150 -4.92 7.91 -3.97
C TRP A 150 -6.28 8.46 -3.47
N LEU A 151 -7.18 7.59 -2.97
CA LEU A 151 -8.46 8.01 -2.40
C LEU A 151 -8.33 8.82 -1.09
N SER A 152 -7.25 8.63 -0.31
CA SER A 152 -7.06 9.47 0.89
C SER A 152 -6.72 10.91 0.52
N GLN A 153 -6.24 11.14 -0.71
CA GLN A 153 -5.76 12.42 -1.19
C GLN A 153 -6.81 13.27 -1.92
N LEU A 154 -8.05 12.80 -2.10
CA LEU A 154 -9.03 13.44 -3.00
C LEU A 154 -9.25 14.93 -2.74
N ASP A 155 -9.17 15.40 -1.49
CA ASP A 155 -9.39 16.81 -1.16
C ASP A 155 -8.29 17.74 -1.69
N TRP A 156 -7.13 17.17 -2.03
CA TRP A 156 -5.96 17.87 -2.57
C TRP A 156 -5.88 17.83 -4.09
N LEU A 157 -6.83 17.17 -4.75
CA LEU A 157 -6.83 16.98 -6.20
C LEU A 157 -7.86 17.89 -6.88
N GLU A 158 -7.55 18.30 -8.11
CA GLU A 158 -8.48 19.09 -8.91
C GLU A 158 -9.77 18.30 -9.19
N PRO A 159 -10.97 18.87 -8.91
CA PRO A 159 -12.25 18.15 -9.05
C PRO A 159 -12.52 17.58 -10.44
N ASP A 160 -11.99 18.22 -11.48
CA ASP A 160 -12.15 17.81 -12.88
C ASP A 160 -11.11 16.77 -13.33
N SER A 161 -10.11 16.45 -12.50
CA SER A 161 -9.13 15.41 -12.80
C SER A 161 -9.79 14.03 -12.83
N LEU A 162 -9.39 13.22 -13.80
CA LEU A 162 -9.82 11.82 -13.87
C LEU A 162 -9.16 10.99 -12.78
N SER A 163 -9.95 10.12 -12.16
CA SER A 163 -9.45 9.06 -11.29
C SER A 163 -8.58 8.10 -12.10
N PRO A 164 -7.52 7.52 -11.51
CA PRO A 164 -6.89 6.31 -12.04
C PRO A 164 -7.91 5.22 -12.29
N ALA A 165 -7.57 4.25 -13.14
CA ALA A 165 -8.44 3.08 -13.30
C ALA A 165 -8.64 2.37 -11.97
N ILE A 166 -9.91 2.09 -11.67
CA ILE A 166 -10.32 1.50 -10.40
C ILE A 166 -9.91 0.03 -10.39
N PRO A 167 -9.03 -0.41 -9.49
CA PRO A 167 -8.59 -1.81 -9.46
C PRO A 167 -9.77 -2.77 -9.18
N PRO A 168 -9.73 -4.00 -9.72
CA PRO A 168 -10.80 -4.96 -9.49
C PRO A 168 -10.86 -5.36 -8.01
N GLY A 169 -12.06 -5.62 -7.49
CA GLY A 169 -12.25 -6.03 -6.09
C GLY A 169 -12.04 -4.91 -5.08
N ILE A 170 -12.27 -3.65 -5.46
CA ILE A 170 -12.21 -2.50 -4.54
C ILE A 170 -13.29 -2.54 -3.43
N ASP A 171 -14.33 -3.35 -3.62
CA ASP A 171 -15.41 -3.62 -2.68
C ASP A 171 -15.14 -4.79 -1.73
N ASP A 172 -14.05 -5.54 -1.93
CA ASP A 172 -13.65 -6.70 -1.12
C ASP A 172 -12.18 -6.59 -0.70
N LEU A 173 -11.90 -5.67 0.22
CA LEU A 173 -10.55 -5.35 0.68
C LEU A 173 -9.97 -6.46 1.58
N SER A 174 -8.67 -6.76 1.40
CA SER A 174 -7.93 -7.65 2.32
C SER A 174 -7.84 -7.06 3.74
N ALA A 175 -7.48 -7.87 4.73
CA ALA A 175 -7.28 -7.38 6.10
C ALA A 175 -6.23 -6.25 6.17
N SER A 176 -5.13 -6.38 5.41
CA SER A 176 -4.09 -5.35 5.35
C SER A 176 -4.50 -4.10 4.58
N GLN A 177 -5.37 -4.24 3.58
CA GLN A 177 -5.96 -3.09 2.87
C GLN A 177 -6.93 -2.32 3.75
N ASN A 178 -7.75 -3.02 4.55
CA ASN A 178 -8.59 -2.36 5.56
C ASN A 178 -7.72 -1.66 6.63
N ALA A 179 -6.66 -2.31 7.10
CA ALA A 179 -5.71 -1.68 8.01
C ALA A 179 -5.05 -0.44 7.40
N LEU A 180 -4.76 -0.44 6.09
CA LEU A 180 -4.25 0.75 5.39
C LEU A 180 -5.28 1.88 5.38
N CYS A 181 -6.57 1.57 5.16
CA CYS A 181 -7.62 2.58 5.25
C CYS A 181 -7.64 3.24 6.64
N ASP A 182 -7.57 2.44 7.70
CA ASP A 182 -7.54 2.95 9.08
C ASP A 182 -6.27 3.76 9.36
N PHE A 183 -5.12 3.28 8.88
CA PHE A 183 -3.82 3.94 9.02
C PHE A 183 -3.80 5.33 8.37
N LEU A 184 -4.38 5.43 7.16
CA LEU A 184 -4.51 6.67 6.39
C LEU A 184 -5.71 7.53 6.78
N LYS A 185 -6.51 7.09 7.77
CA LYS A 185 -7.80 7.72 8.14
C LYS A 185 -8.72 7.93 6.92
N LEU A 186 -8.70 6.99 5.98
CA LEU A 186 -9.49 7.04 4.76
C LEU A 186 -10.98 6.92 5.08
N ASP A 187 -11.79 7.85 4.58
CA ASP A 187 -13.24 7.74 4.66
C ASP A 187 -13.73 6.53 3.85
N ALA A 188 -14.31 5.55 4.55
CA ALA A 188 -14.91 4.36 3.96
C ALA A 188 -15.95 4.68 2.87
N GLN A 189 -16.61 5.85 2.91
CA GLN A 189 -17.55 6.24 1.86
C GLN A 189 -16.88 6.56 0.53
N ARG A 190 -15.58 6.91 0.52
CA ARG A 190 -14.79 7.06 -0.72
C ARG A 190 -14.56 5.70 -1.39
N VAL A 191 -14.26 4.67 -0.62
CA VAL A 191 -14.15 3.28 -1.12
C VAL A 191 -15.49 2.82 -1.70
N VAL A 192 -16.60 3.06 -0.97
CA VAL A 192 -17.95 2.75 -1.44
C VAL A 192 -18.32 3.54 -2.71
N ALA A 193 -17.88 4.79 -2.83
CA ALA A 193 -18.11 5.59 -4.03
C ALA A 193 -17.41 4.97 -5.25
N SER A 194 -16.14 4.60 -5.12
CA SER A 194 -15.38 3.93 -6.19
C SER A 194 -15.96 2.57 -6.57
N ALA A 195 -16.40 1.77 -5.60
CA ALA A 195 -17.02 0.47 -5.84
C ALA A 195 -18.31 0.53 -6.69
N ARG A 196 -19.00 1.68 -6.71
CA ARG A 196 -20.23 1.87 -7.51
C ARG A 196 -19.96 2.27 -8.95
N VAL A 197 -18.73 2.71 -9.23
CA VAL A 197 -18.33 3.07 -10.59
C VAL A 197 -18.20 1.79 -11.39
N LYS A 198 -18.83 1.78 -12.57
CA LYS A 198 -18.67 0.67 -13.50
C LYS A 198 -17.22 0.68 -14.02
N PRO A 199 -16.48 -0.43 -13.93
CA PRO A 199 -15.13 -0.50 -14.48
C PRO A 199 -15.14 -0.20 -15.99
N ASP A 200 -14.17 0.60 -16.44
CA ASP A 200 -13.96 0.90 -17.86
C ASP A 200 -13.20 -0.21 -18.60
N TYR A 201 -12.97 -1.35 -17.95
CA TYR A 201 -12.32 -2.53 -18.51
C TYR A 201 -13.15 -3.80 -18.27
N ILE A 202 -12.96 -4.80 -19.13
CA ILE A 202 -13.61 -6.10 -19.00
C ILE A 202 -12.90 -6.86 -17.88
N SER A 203 -13.56 -7.08 -16.74
CA SER A 203 -13.09 -8.06 -15.76
C SER A 203 -13.20 -9.46 -16.37
N VAL A 204 -12.06 -10.04 -16.74
CA VAL A 204 -12.00 -11.41 -17.25
C VAL A 204 -11.62 -12.32 -16.08
N GLN A 205 -12.30 -13.46 -15.98
CA GLN A 205 -11.99 -14.45 -14.93
C GLN A 205 -10.53 -14.90 -15.07
N PRO A 206 -9.74 -14.93 -13.97
CA PRO A 206 -8.34 -15.35 -14.00
C PRO A 206 -8.12 -16.68 -14.72
N GLU A 207 -9.02 -17.64 -14.53
CA GLU A 207 -8.97 -18.97 -15.15
C GLU A 207 -9.06 -18.88 -16.68
N ALA A 208 -9.95 -18.03 -17.21
CA ALA A 208 -10.11 -17.84 -18.64
C ALA A 208 -8.89 -17.15 -19.27
N LEU A 209 -8.21 -16.27 -18.51
CA LEU A 209 -6.95 -15.65 -18.94
C LEU A 209 -5.82 -16.66 -18.99
N VAL A 210 -5.71 -17.48 -17.95
CA VAL A 210 -4.73 -18.55 -17.86
C VAL A 210 -4.95 -19.55 -19.00
N GLU A 211 -6.19 -19.99 -19.24
CA GLU A 211 -6.52 -20.92 -20.34
C GLU A 211 -6.14 -20.33 -21.70
N ARG A 212 -6.52 -19.07 -21.97
CA ARG A 212 -6.20 -18.39 -23.23
C ARG A 212 -4.69 -18.31 -23.46
N TYR A 213 -3.92 -18.04 -22.43
CA TYR A 213 -2.46 -17.94 -22.54
C TYR A 213 -1.77 -19.27 -22.68
N VAL A 214 -2.17 -20.26 -21.88
CA VAL A 214 -1.65 -21.63 -22.01
C VAL A 214 -1.90 -22.15 -23.43
N ALA A 215 -3.05 -21.83 -24.04
CA ALA A 215 -3.34 -22.17 -25.43
C ALA A 215 -2.48 -21.44 -26.46
N LEU A 216 -1.94 -20.25 -26.14
CA LEU A 216 -1.06 -19.46 -27.01
C LEU A 216 0.43 -19.85 -26.91
N LEU A 217 0.83 -20.57 -25.86
CA LEU A 217 2.23 -20.95 -25.64
C LEU A 217 2.65 -22.12 -26.53
N SER A 218 3.82 -21.98 -27.16
CA SER A 218 4.51 -23.14 -27.74
C SER A 218 5.05 -24.06 -26.65
N GLU A 219 5.22 -25.36 -26.94
CA GLU A 219 5.79 -26.32 -25.98
C GLU A 219 7.20 -25.90 -25.50
N ALA A 220 8.00 -25.31 -26.38
CA ALA A 220 9.34 -24.80 -26.03
C ALA A 220 9.27 -23.60 -25.07
N THR A 221 8.35 -22.66 -25.31
CA THR A 221 8.13 -21.50 -24.44
C THR A 221 7.60 -21.94 -23.08
N ALA A 222 6.61 -22.84 -23.05
CA ALA A 222 6.03 -23.36 -21.82
C ALA A 222 7.07 -24.09 -20.95
N LYS A 223 7.91 -24.96 -21.54
CA LYS A 223 9.00 -25.64 -20.82
C LYS A 223 10.04 -24.66 -20.27
N THR A 224 10.36 -23.60 -21.01
CA THR A 224 11.32 -22.59 -20.57
C THR A 224 10.77 -21.80 -19.39
N GLN A 225 9.52 -21.35 -19.50
CA GLN A 225 8.83 -20.63 -18.44
C GLN A 225 8.63 -21.48 -17.19
N LEU A 226 8.28 -22.77 -17.33
CA LEU A 226 8.15 -23.70 -16.21
C LEU A 226 9.49 -23.94 -15.50
N LYS A 227 10.59 -24.05 -16.25
CA LYS A 227 11.93 -24.15 -15.64
C LYS A 227 12.29 -22.89 -14.87
N ALA A 228 12.04 -21.72 -15.46
CA ALA A 228 12.26 -20.45 -14.78
C ALA A 228 11.41 -20.34 -13.51
N LEU A 229 10.15 -20.77 -13.56
CA LEU A 229 9.22 -20.83 -12.44
C LEU A 229 9.71 -21.75 -11.30
N LEU A 230 10.20 -22.94 -11.63
CA LEU A 230 10.71 -23.90 -10.64
C LEU A 230 12.01 -23.43 -9.97
N LEU A 231 12.73 -22.50 -10.60
CA LEU A 231 13.94 -21.87 -10.06
C LEU A 231 13.67 -20.48 -9.46
N ASP A 232 12.41 -20.02 -9.46
CA ASP A 232 12.00 -18.68 -9.02
C ASP A 232 11.83 -18.63 -7.49
N GLU A 233 12.95 -18.57 -6.79
CA GLU A 233 12.98 -18.46 -5.32
C GLU A 233 12.32 -17.17 -4.81
N THR A 234 12.29 -16.12 -5.65
CA THR A 234 11.82 -14.77 -5.30
C THR A 234 10.41 -14.44 -5.79
N GLY A 235 9.75 -15.32 -6.56
CA GLY A 235 8.40 -15.08 -7.11
C GLY A 235 8.34 -14.06 -8.27
N THR A 236 9.49 -13.59 -8.73
CA THR A 236 9.66 -12.58 -9.78
C THR A 236 9.19 -13.05 -11.15
N VAL A 237 9.52 -14.29 -11.51
CA VAL A 237 9.17 -14.87 -12.82
C VAL A 237 7.65 -15.08 -12.92
N ARG A 238 7.01 -15.51 -11.82
CA ARG A 238 5.54 -15.61 -11.75
C ARG A 238 4.87 -14.29 -12.08
N ARG A 239 5.38 -13.22 -11.50
CA ARG A 239 4.80 -11.89 -11.63
C ARG A 239 4.97 -11.33 -13.02
N GLU A 240 6.16 -11.44 -13.63
CA GLU A 240 6.40 -10.98 -15.00
C GLU A 240 5.48 -11.70 -15.99
N GLN A 241 5.32 -13.02 -15.82
CA GLN A 241 4.40 -13.81 -16.65
C GLN A 241 2.94 -13.39 -16.44
N PHE A 242 2.51 -13.20 -15.19
CA PHE A 242 1.16 -12.74 -14.86
C PHE A 242 0.88 -11.30 -15.35
N ALA A 243 1.83 -10.39 -15.20
CA ALA A 243 1.72 -9.01 -15.70
C ALA A 243 1.60 -8.98 -17.22
N THR A 244 2.44 -9.74 -17.93
CA THR A 244 2.36 -9.91 -19.40
C THR A 244 1.01 -10.47 -19.82
N LEU A 245 0.50 -11.43 -19.04
CA LEU A 245 -0.79 -12.08 -19.21
C LEU A 245 -1.96 -11.10 -19.10
N VAL A 246 -1.97 -10.30 -18.04
CA VAL A 246 -2.99 -9.26 -17.81
C VAL A 246 -2.91 -8.20 -18.90
N ASP A 247 -1.72 -7.75 -19.27
CA ASP A 247 -1.51 -6.74 -20.33
C ASP A 247 -1.98 -7.25 -21.71
N GLN A 248 -1.74 -8.53 -22.03
CA GLN A 248 -2.25 -9.17 -23.26
C GLN A 248 -3.76 -9.44 -23.24
N ALA A 249 -4.34 -9.50 -22.05
CA ALA A 249 -5.74 -9.84 -21.83
C ALA A 249 -6.66 -8.63 -21.68
N GLN A 250 -6.12 -7.52 -21.18
CA GLN A 250 -6.83 -6.31 -20.83
C GLN A 250 -5.97 -5.11 -21.21
N GLU A 251 -6.52 -4.22 -22.05
CA GLU A 251 -6.11 -2.82 -22.02
C GLU A 251 -6.69 -2.24 -20.72
N VAL A 252 -6.01 -2.41 -19.58
CA VAL A 252 -6.39 -1.71 -18.36
C VAL A 252 -6.07 -0.24 -18.60
N PRO A 253 -7.08 0.64 -18.71
CA PRO A 253 -6.82 2.03 -19.03
C PRO A 253 -6.02 2.67 -17.89
N SER A 254 -5.24 3.71 -18.20
CA SER A 254 -4.50 4.44 -17.16
C SER A 254 -5.41 5.25 -16.25
N SER A 255 -6.58 5.65 -16.76
CA SER A 255 -7.59 6.46 -16.08
C SER A 255 -8.97 5.85 -16.23
N SER A 256 -9.84 6.12 -15.27
CA SER A 256 -11.28 5.88 -15.39
C SER A 256 -11.99 7.04 -16.09
N SER A 257 -13.25 6.85 -16.42
CA SER A 257 -14.19 7.86 -16.92
C SER A 257 -14.74 8.78 -15.82
N VAL A 258 -14.35 8.57 -14.56
CA VAL A 258 -14.88 9.27 -13.39
C VAL A 258 -13.90 10.31 -12.88
N THR A 259 -14.42 11.49 -12.50
CA THR A 259 -13.61 12.58 -11.94
C THR A 259 -13.51 12.51 -10.41
N VAL A 260 -12.52 13.22 -9.86
CA VAL A 260 -12.37 13.44 -8.41
C VAL A 260 -13.67 13.99 -7.79
N GLY A 261 -14.27 15.02 -8.42
CA GLY A 261 -15.50 15.65 -7.93
C GLY A 261 -16.68 14.68 -7.88
N GLN A 262 -16.83 13.82 -8.89
CA GLN A 262 -17.88 12.80 -8.91
C GLN A 262 -17.71 11.76 -7.79
N LEU A 263 -16.48 11.38 -7.45
CA LEU A 263 -16.20 10.49 -6.32
C LEU A 263 -16.51 11.15 -4.98
N LEU A 264 -16.12 12.41 -4.81
CA LEU A 264 -16.42 13.20 -3.60
C LEU A 264 -17.93 13.36 -3.38
N ASP A 265 -18.67 13.74 -4.42
CA ASP A 265 -20.14 13.88 -4.39
C ASP A 265 -20.82 12.55 -4.05
N SER A 266 -20.37 11.47 -4.67
CA SER A 266 -20.88 10.11 -4.43
C SER A 266 -20.60 9.64 -3.00
N ALA A 267 -19.42 9.95 -2.46
CA ALA A 267 -19.05 9.64 -1.08
C ALA A 267 -19.91 10.43 -0.08
N GLU A 268 -20.13 11.73 -0.31
CA GLU A 268 -20.98 12.56 0.56
C GLU A 268 -22.44 12.08 0.55
N ALA A 269 -22.99 11.78 -0.63
CA ALA A 269 -24.34 11.22 -0.76
C ALA A 269 -24.47 9.87 -0.04
N SER A 270 -23.42 9.04 -0.08
CA SER A 270 -23.38 7.76 0.63
C SER A 270 -23.31 7.93 2.14
N ARG A 271 -22.52 8.90 2.61
CA ARG A 271 -22.43 9.28 4.04
C ARG A 271 -23.79 9.70 4.60
N LYS A 272 -24.52 10.56 3.88
CA LYS A 272 -25.88 10.98 4.25
C LYS A 272 -26.84 9.79 4.36
N LYS A 273 -26.82 8.88 3.37
CA LYS A 273 -27.66 7.67 3.39
C LYS A 273 -27.31 6.72 4.55
N ALA A 274 -26.02 6.50 4.80
CA ALA A 274 -25.56 5.65 5.90
C ALA A 274 -25.98 6.22 7.26
N HIS A 275 -25.88 7.54 7.45
CA HIS A 275 -26.33 8.21 8.66
C HIS A 275 -27.82 8.04 8.91
N ILE A 276 -28.66 8.25 7.89
CA ILE A 276 -30.12 8.05 7.98
C ILE A 276 -30.45 6.61 8.37
N LYS A 277 -29.82 5.62 7.69
CA LYS A 277 -30.03 4.20 7.98
C LYS A 277 -29.64 3.83 9.42
N ALA A 278 -28.54 4.38 9.93
CA ALA A 278 -28.10 4.14 11.30
C ALA A 278 -29.07 4.73 12.34
N MET A 279 -29.65 5.92 12.06
CA MET A 279 -30.69 6.52 12.92
C MET A 279 -31.95 5.66 12.94
N GLU A 280 -32.43 5.20 11.78
CA GLU A 280 -33.60 4.33 11.69
C GLU A 280 -33.40 3.00 12.41
N GLN A 281 -32.19 2.41 12.35
CA GLN A 281 -31.88 1.18 13.09
C GLN A 281 -31.88 1.39 14.60
N LYS A 282 -31.34 2.52 15.09
CA LYS A 282 -31.39 2.86 16.52
C LYS A 282 -32.82 3.06 17.02
N LEU A 283 -33.66 3.71 16.21
CA LEU A 283 -35.09 3.92 16.51
C LEU A 283 -35.90 2.61 16.53
N ARG A 284 -35.49 1.57 15.79
CA ARG A 284 -36.14 0.24 15.78
C ARG A 284 -35.69 -0.66 16.94
N GLN A 285 -34.59 -0.33 17.61
CA GLN A 285 -34.03 -1.11 18.72
C GLN A 285 -34.39 -0.54 20.11
N GLN A 286 -35.10 0.59 20.15
CA GLN A 286 -35.71 1.18 21.34
C GLN A 286 -37.20 0.81 21.41
#